data_AF-A0AB35WP03-F1
#
_entry.id   AF-A0AB35WP03-F1
#
_cell.length_a   1.000
_cell.length_b   1.000
_cell.length_c   1.000
_cell.angle_alpha   90.00
_cell.angle_beta   90.00
_cell.angle_gamma   90.00
#
_symmetry.space_group_name_H-M   'P 1'
#
loop_
_entity.id
_entity.type
_entity.pdbx_description
1 polymer ?
#
loop_
_entity_poly.entity_id
_entity_poly.type
_entity_poly.pdbx_seq_one_letter_code
_entity_poly.pdbx_strand_id
1 'polypeptide(L)'
;MNIAGTTTQVLMVEDSSQVGHARRTVQQLAHQCGFDDTDSGRAALVATELASNILKHATRGELHLRMLPRTNGAGIEMLAIDRAQGFDLQACLTDGYSTGGTQGIGLGAISRQTEVFDSYADSRGAVLLARLYSRQDKAADQRFGISQHSLHNDPACGDVWHLAFDGAHISALVIDGLGHGVDAERAARAGEHSFAQAPFIPPAQALEHIHRAMTATRGGAVAIAQFAPDNGALTFVGIGNIGASLVTVDKSRGLASHPGIVGGQYRRAQPFEYAEVNGQLLIMHSDGLQSRWKLQDYPGLIYRHPAVIAAILHRDFCRGRDDVTVLVIALEAAHA
;
A
#
# COMPACT_ATOMS: atom_id res chain seq x y z
N MET A 1 -15.66 -1.89 -8.20
CA MET A 1 -14.48 -1.11 -8.64
C MET A 1 -13.27 -2.03 -8.62
N ASN A 2 -12.48 -2.05 -9.70
CA ASN A 2 -11.20 -2.78 -9.76
C ASN A 2 -10.04 -1.77 -9.68
N ILE A 3 -9.02 -2.09 -8.89
CA ILE A 3 -7.79 -1.33 -8.73
C ILE A 3 -6.64 -2.25 -9.13
N ALA A 4 -6.09 -1.99 -10.31
CA ALA A 4 -4.90 -2.68 -10.82
C ALA A 4 -3.64 -2.19 -10.12
N GLY A 5 -2.66 -3.09 -9.97
CA GLY A 5 -1.45 -2.81 -9.23
C GLY A 5 -0.49 -1.87 -9.95
N THR A 6 0.02 -0.86 -9.24
CA THR A 6 1.07 0.05 -9.71
C THR A 6 2.25 0.08 -8.75
N THR A 7 3.45 0.19 -9.31
CA THR A 7 4.69 0.38 -8.55
C THR A 7 4.70 1.75 -7.90
N THR A 8 5.23 1.84 -6.68
CA THR A 8 5.45 3.11 -5.98
C THR A 8 6.54 3.91 -6.69
N GLN A 9 6.26 5.17 -7.06
CA GLN A 9 7.30 6.07 -7.52
C GLN A 9 8.03 6.66 -6.31
N VAL A 10 9.34 6.46 -6.22
CA VAL A 10 10.15 6.94 -5.09
C VAL A 10 10.99 8.14 -5.51
N LEU A 11 10.89 9.24 -4.76
CA LEU A 11 11.75 10.40 -4.91
C LEU A 11 12.65 10.50 -3.68
N MET A 12 13.97 10.42 -3.88
CA MET A 12 14.92 10.70 -2.81
C MET A 12 14.90 12.19 -2.45
N VAL A 13 15.00 12.48 -1.16
CA VAL A 13 15.05 13.83 -0.61
C VAL A 13 16.23 13.92 0.37
N GLU A 14 17.30 14.55 -0.09
CA GLU A 14 18.65 14.67 0.49
C GLU A 14 19.20 16.10 0.33
N ASP A 15 18.72 16.86 -0.65
CA ASP A 15 19.04 18.28 -0.83
C ASP A 15 17.86 19.14 -1.32
N SER A 16 18.00 20.47 -1.24
CA SER A 16 16.93 21.42 -1.54
C SER A 16 16.45 21.43 -2.99
N SER A 17 17.29 21.01 -3.96
CA SER A 17 16.90 20.93 -5.37
C SER A 17 15.83 19.85 -5.60
N GLN A 18 15.85 18.81 -4.76
CA GLN A 18 14.92 17.69 -4.83
C GLN A 18 13.52 18.04 -4.31
N VAL A 19 13.38 19.06 -3.46
CA VAL A 19 12.07 19.64 -3.11
C VAL A 19 11.38 20.20 -4.35
N GLY A 20 12.13 20.93 -5.19
CA GLY A 20 11.63 21.45 -6.45
C GLY A 20 11.28 20.35 -7.45
N HIS A 21 12.04 19.25 -7.46
CA HIS A 21 11.73 18.06 -8.26
C HIS A 21 10.44 17.39 -7.79
N ALA A 22 10.30 17.12 -6.49
CA ALA A 22 9.08 16.54 -5.90
C ALA A 22 7.82 17.33 -6.25
N ARG A 23 7.89 18.66 -6.13
CA ARG A 23 6.79 19.55 -6.54
C ARG A 23 6.38 19.35 -7.99
N ARG A 24 7.34 19.36 -8.93
CA ARG A 24 7.07 19.21 -10.37
C ARG A 24 6.51 17.82 -10.69
N THR A 25 7.06 16.77 -10.08
CA THR A 25 6.58 15.39 -10.28
C THR A 25 5.14 15.23 -9.80
N VAL A 26 4.80 15.79 -8.64
CA VAL A 26 3.41 15.75 -8.14
C VAL A 26 2.46 16.60 -9.00
N GLN A 27 2.89 17.74 -9.54
CA GLN A 27 2.08 18.50 -10.50
C GLN A 27 1.80 17.70 -11.78
N GLN A 28 2.79 17.00 -12.31
CA GLN A 28 2.62 16.13 -13.46
C GLN A 28 1.65 14.98 -13.14
N LEU A 29 1.79 14.36 -11.97
CA LEU A 29 0.89 13.31 -11.52
C LEU A 29 -0.55 13.82 -11.36
N ALA A 30 -0.73 15.01 -10.78
CA ALA A 30 -2.04 15.65 -10.65
C ALA A 30 -2.70 15.90 -12.00
N HIS A 31 -1.94 16.33 -13.00
CA HIS A 31 -2.46 16.49 -14.35
C HIS A 31 -2.88 15.15 -14.97
N GLN A 32 -2.10 14.08 -14.76
CA GLN A 32 -2.47 12.73 -15.20
C GLN A 32 -3.73 12.20 -14.49
N CYS A 33 -3.96 12.59 -13.23
CA CYS A 33 -5.18 12.28 -12.48
C CYS A 33 -6.39 13.14 -12.90
N GLY A 34 -6.21 14.15 -13.78
CA GLY A 34 -7.27 15.05 -14.20
C GLY A 34 -7.61 16.15 -13.21
N PHE A 35 -6.69 16.51 -12.30
CA PHE A 35 -6.88 17.65 -11.40
C PHE A 35 -6.89 18.97 -12.19
N ASP A 36 -7.72 19.92 -11.75
CA ASP A 36 -7.67 21.29 -12.24
C ASP A 36 -6.42 22.03 -11.71
N ASP A 37 -6.17 23.24 -12.20
CA ASP A 37 -5.01 24.05 -11.80
C ASP A 37 -4.96 24.33 -10.30
N THR A 38 -6.13 24.42 -9.66
CA THR A 38 -6.23 24.72 -8.23
C THR A 38 -5.86 23.49 -7.39
N ASP A 39 -6.37 22.31 -7.75
CA ASP A 39 -6.05 21.05 -7.10
C ASP A 39 -4.62 20.58 -7.40
N SER A 40 -4.12 20.82 -8.61
CA SER A 40 -2.71 20.61 -8.96
C SER A 40 -1.78 21.50 -8.12
N GLY A 41 -2.12 22.80 -7.98
CA GLY A 41 -1.38 23.71 -7.09
C GLY A 41 -1.40 23.28 -5.63
N ARG A 42 -2.53 22.79 -5.13
CA ARG A 42 -2.68 22.24 -3.77
C ARG A 42 -1.81 21.01 -3.55
N ALA A 43 -1.81 20.05 -4.47
CA ALA A 43 -0.94 18.88 -4.40
C ALA A 43 0.56 19.26 -4.42
N ALA A 44 0.94 20.23 -5.26
CA ALA A 44 2.30 20.76 -5.34
C ALA A 44 2.78 21.39 -4.02
N LEU A 45 1.91 22.14 -3.34
CA LEU A 45 2.20 22.72 -2.02
C LEU A 45 2.43 21.63 -0.97
N VAL A 46 1.53 20.64 -0.89
CA VAL A 46 1.68 19.51 0.03
C VAL A 46 2.99 18.76 -0.20
N ALA A 47 3.34 18.49 -1.45
CA ALA A 47 4.61 17.84 -1.80
C ALA A 47 5.84 18.66 -1.36
N THR A 48 5.76 19.99 -1.53
CA THR A 48 6.83 20.92 -1.13
C THR A 48 7.03 20.91 0.37
N GLU A 49 5.94 20.96 1.15
CA GLU A 49 6.00 20.93 2.61
C GLU A 49 6.50 19.58 3.15
N LEU A 50 6.00 18.46 2.61
CA LEU A 50 6.45 17.12 2.99
C LEU A 50 7.96 16.94 2.72
N ALA A 51 8.43 17.27 1.51
CA ALA A 51 9.84 17.15 1.15
C ALA A 51 10.73 18.12 1.96
N SER A 52 10.26 19.34 2.21
CA SER A 52 11.00 20.31 3.04
C SER A 52 11.11 19.83 4.49
N ASN A 53 10.07 19.21 5.04
CA ASN A 53 10.08 18.67 6.40
C ASN A 53 11.08 17.52 6.54
N ILE A 54 11.18 16.64 5.53
CA ILE A 54 12.22 15.60 5.50
C ILE A 54 13.61 16.24 5.63
N LEU A 55 13.94 17.25 4.83
CA LEU A 55 15.27 17.88 4.90
C LEU A 55 15.53 18.58 6.24
N LYS A 56 14.54 19.32 6.74
CA LYS A 56 14.68 20.11 7.96
C LYS A 56 14.82 19.23 9.22
N HIS A 57 14.11 18.10 9.26
CA HIS A 57 13.98 17.31 10.49
C HIS A 57 14.71 15.97 10.44
N ALA A 58 14.92 15.41 9.25
CA ALA A 58 15.55 14.11 9.07
C ALA A 58 16.86 14.15 8.29
N THR A 59 17.24 15.29 7.70
CA THR A 59 18.38 15.46 6.77
C THR A 59 18.23 14.70 5.45
N ARG A 60 17.70 13.47 5.49
CA ARG A 60 17.39 12.66 4.33
C ARG A 60 16.13 11.82 4.53
N GLY A 61 15.50 11.44 3.42
CA GLY A 61 14.36 10.55 3.40
C GLY A 61 13.83 10.34 1.99
N GLU A 62 12.61 9.87 1.90
CA GLU A 62 11.95 9.46 0.68
C GLU A 62 10.55 10.03 0.60
N LEU A 63 10.13 10.47 -0.58
CA LEU A 63 8.74 10.78 -0.89
C LEU A 63 8.22 9.72 -1.87
N HIS A 64 7.34 8.87 -1.37
CA HIS A 64 6.67 7.82 -2.12
C HIS A 64 5.38 8.38 -2.72
N LEU A 65 5.19 8.21 -4.02
CA LEU A 65 4.07 8.75 -4.79
C LEU A 65 3.31 7.62 -5.46
N ARG A 66 1.97 7.74 -5.46
CA ARG A 66 1.09 6.76 -6.12
C ARG A 66 -0.20 7.44 -6.58
N MET A 67 -0.71 7.03 -7.75
CA MET A 67 -2.08 7.35 -8.15
C MET A 67 -3.04 6.37 -7.48
N LEU A 68 -4.13 6.89 -6.95
CA LEU A 68 -5.20 6.10 -6.35
C LEU A 68 -6.41 6.12 -7.29
N PRO A 69 -6.70 5.03 -8.02
CA PRO A 69 -7.90 4.96 -8.85
C PRO A 69 -9.18 5.19 -8.02
N ARG A 70 -10.11 5.96 -8.56
CA ARG A 70 -11.42 6.26 -7.96
C ARG A 70 -12.51 6.06 -9.00
N THR A 71 -13.76 5.99 -8.55
CA THR A 71 -14.90 5.78 -9.46
C THR A 71 -14.98 6.87 -10.53
N ASN A 72 -14.67 8.11 -10.18
CA ASN A 72 -14.74 9.28 -11.06
C ASN A 72 -13.39 10.02 -11.11
N GLY A 73 -12.33 9.34 -11.55
CA GLY A 73 -11.00 9.91 -11.72
C GLY A 73 -9.94 9.19 -10.89
N ALA A 74 -8.97 9.93 -10.37
CA ALA A 74 -7.93 9.39 -9.50
C ALA A 74 -7.55 10.40 -8.41
N GLY A 75 -7.06 9.89 -7.29
CA GLY A 75 -6.36 10.66 -6.27
C GLY A 75 -4.86 10.51 -6.35
N ILE A 76 -4.17 11.27 -5.50
CA ILE A 76 -2.72 11.17 -5.30
C ILE A 76 -2.48 10.79 -3.84
N GLU A 77 -1.70 9.73 -3.64
CA GLU A 77 -1.09 9.40 -2.36
C GLU A 77 0.35 9.89 -2.33
N MET A 78 0.71 10.54 -1.23
CA MET A 78 2.07 10.91 -0.89
C MET A 78 2.40 10.37 0.50
N LEU A 79 3.49 9.62 0.59
CA LEU A 79 4.04 9.10 1.83
C LEU A 79 5.45 9.67 1.99
N ALA A 80 5.62 10.54 2.98
CA ALA A 80 6.94 11.04 3.38
C ALA A 80 7.51 10.11 4.43
N ILE A 81 8.69 9.54 4.16
CA ILE A 81 9.30 8.49 4.96
C ILE A 81 10.73 8.90 5.32
N ASP A 82 11.06 8.80 6.60
CA ASP A 82 12.42 8.98 7.09
C ASP A 82 12.80 7.93 8.13
N ARG A 83 14.09 7.94 8.49
CA ARG A 83 14.69 7.11 9.53
C ARG A 83 15.38 7.94 10.61
N ALA A 84 14.92 9.16 10.83
CA ALA A 84 15.50 10.07 11.81
C ALA A 84 14.99 9.77 13.22
N GLN A 85 15.34 10.62 14.19
CA GLN A 85 14.68 10.57 15.49
C GLN A 85 13.22 10.98 15.30
N GLY A 86 12.28 10.11 15.71
CA GLY A 86 10.86 10.44 15.67
C GLY A 86 10.51 11.65 16.54
N PHE A 87 9.28 12.14 16.36
CA PHE A 87 8.78 13.34 17.01
C PHE A 87 7.36 13.13 17.54
N ASP A 88 6.95 13.96 18.51
CA ASP A 88 5.57 13.97 18.99
C ASP A 88 4.70 14.81 18.06
N LEU A 89 3.90 14.13 17.24
CA LEU A 89 2.99 14.77 16.30
C LEU A 89 1.93 15.65 17.00
N GLN A 90 1.39 15.22 18.14
CA GLN A 90 0.30 15.95 18.81
C GLN A 90 0.82 17.30 19.27
N ALA A 91 2.02 17.34 19.85
CA ALA A 91 2.71 18.59 20.17
C ALA A 91 2.91 19.46 18.92
N CYS A 92 3.33 18.88 17.79
CA CYS A 92 3.54 19.64 16.54
C CYS A 92 2.27 20.22 15.92
N LEU A 93 1.12 19.53 16.04
CA LEU A 93 -0.16 19.99 15.49
C LEU A 93 -0.83 21.05 16.38
N THR A 94 -0.70 20.96 17.70
CA THR A 94 -1.30 21.90 18.65
C THR A 94 -0.53 23.23 18.73
N ASP A 95 0.79 23.18 18.82
CA ASP A 95 1.57 24.36 19.21
C ASP A 95 2.06 25.22 18.03
N GLY A 96 1.84 24.81 16.79
CA GLY A 96 2.50 25.48 15.65
C GLY A 96 4.03 25.55 15.84
N TYR A 97 4.61 24.59 16.57
CA TYR A 97 5.98 24.63 17.04
C TYR A 97 6.92 24.13 15.94
N SER A 98 7.74 25.05 15.43
CA SER A 98 8.94 24.71 14.65
C SER A 98 10.16 24.99 15.52
N THR A 99 11.08 24.03 15.58
CA THR A 99 12.41 24.23 16.16
C THR A 99 13.40 24.89 15.16
N GLY A 100 12.92 25.39 14.02
CA GLY A 100 13.78 25.82 12.89
C GLY A 100 13.32 27.06 12.12
N GLY A 101 12.69 28.04 12.77
CA GLY A 101 12.49 29.39 12.19
C GLY A 101 11.47 29.54 11.04
N THR A 102 10.76 28.48 10.64
CA THR A 102 9.60 28.60 9.75
C THR A 102 8.35 28.25 10.54
N GLN A 103 7.45 29.22 10.75
CA GLN A 103 6.19 29.09 11.50
C GLN A 103 5.63 27.65 11.37
N GLY A 104 5.35 26.93 12.47
CA GLY A 104 4.91 25.53 12.48
C GLY A 104 3.49 25.31 11.92
N ILE A 105 3.19 26.04 10.86
CA ILE A 105 2.03 25.99 9.99
C ILE A 105 2.11 24.76 9.08
N GLY A 106 3.29 24.20 8.80
CA GLY A 106 3.51 23.17 7.77
C GLY A 106 2.60 21.93 7.91
N LEU A 107 2.64 21.23 9.05
CA LEU A 107 1.84 20.02 9.26
C LEU A 107 0.34 20.31 9.35
N GLY A 108 -0.05 21.37 10.06
CA GLY A 108 -1.44 21.81 10.11
C GLY A 108 -1.98 22.25 8.75
N ALA A 109 -1.14 22.84 7.89
CA ALA A 109 -1.50 23.22 6.54
C ALA A 109 -1.62 22.02 5.61
N ILE A 110 -0.76 21.00 5.75
CA ILE A 110 -0.91 19.73 5.02
C ILE A 110 -2.24 19.07 5.41
N SER A 111 -2.53 18.94 6.70
CA SER A 111 -3.77 18.35 7.20
C SER A 111 -5.02 19.06 6.69
N ARG A 112 -5.01 20.40 6.60
CA ARG A 112 -6.15 21.16 6.05
C ARG A 112 -6.29 21.10 4.53
N GLN A 113 -5.22 20.77 3.81
CA GLN A 113 -5.21 20.73 2.33
C GLN A 113 -5.51 19.34 1.76
N THR A 114 -5.51 18.30 2.61
CA THR A 114 -5.63 16.90 2.20
C THR A 114 -6.94 16.32 2.68
N GLU A 115 -7.49 15.38 1.92
CA GLU A 115 -8.68 14.64 2.31
C GLU A 115 -8.36 13.54 3.34
N VAL A 116 -7.14 13.00 3.30
CA VAL A 116 -6.61 12.09 4.33
C VAL A 116 -5.23 12.55 4.75
N PHE A 117 -5.05 12.75 6.05
CA PHE A 117 -3.75 12.93 6.69
C PHE A 117 -3.65 12.02 7.89
N ASP A 118 -2.57 11.25 7.96
CA ASP A 118 -2.23 10.45 9.15
C ASP A 118 -0.70 10.33 9.23
N SER A 119 -0.19 9.96 10.39
CA SER A 119 1.24 9.73 10.53
C SER A 119 1.57 8.81 11.69
N TYR A 120 2.76 8.24 11.63
CA TYR A 120 3.34 7.48 12.71
C TYR A 120 4.82 7.83 12.81
N ALA A 121 5.29 8.08 14.03
CA ALA A 121 6.69 8.35 14.31
C ALA A 121 7.10 7.65 15.61
N ASP A 122 8.30 7.08 15.61
CA ASP A 122 8.93 6.52 16.78
C ASP A 122 10.46 6.69 16.70
N SER A 123 11.21 6.06 17.59
CA SER A 123 12.68 6.16 17.59
C SER A 123 13.37 5.66 16.32
N ARG A 124 12.65 5.00 15.39
CA ARG A 124 13.17 4.45 14.13
C ARG A 124 12.93 5.39 12.94
N GLY A 125 12.16 6.47 13.13
CA GLY A 125 11.83 7.47 12.10
C GLY A 125 10.34 7.73 11.99
N ALA A 126 9.95 8.57 11.03
CA ALA A 126 8.56 8.90 10.77
C ALA A 126 8.05 8.47 9.40
N VAL A 127 6.73 8.30 9.32
CA VAL A 127 5.94 8.14 8.09
C VAL A 127 4.75 9.09 8.18
N LEU A 128 4.61 9.99 7.20
CA LEU A 128 3.47 10.88 7.07
C LEU A 128 2.72 10.57 5.78
N LEU A 129 1.42 10.33 5.89
CA LEU A 129 0.49 10.11 4.79
C LEU A 129 -0.25 11.39 4.46
N ALA A 130 -0.32 11.69 3.17
CA ALA A 130 -1.25 12.65 2.59
C ALA A 130 -1.94 12.03 1.37
N ARG A 131 -3.27 11.95 1.38
CA ARG A 131 -4.06 11.66 0.17
C ARG A 131 -4.83 12.88 -0.24
N LEU A 132 -4.77 13.18 -1.53
CA LEU A 132 -5.53 14.25 -2.15
C LEU A 132 -6.46 13.69 -3.21
N TYR A 133 -7.66 14.23 -3.22
CA TYR A 133 -8.69 13.98 -4.22
C TYR A 133 -9.08 15.28 -4.90
N SER A 134 -9.67 15.17 -6.10
CA SER A 134 -10.32 16.34 -6.70
C SER A 134 -11.37 16.88 -5.72
N ARG A 135 -11.50 18.21 -5.61
CA ARG A 135 -12.55 18.82 -4.75
C ARG A 135 -13.96 18.41 -5.13
N GLN A 136 -14.15 17.98 -6.37
CA GLN A 136 -15.42 17.48 -6.89
C GLN A 136 -15.70 16.04 -6.42
N ASP A 137 -14.66 15.30 -6.02
CA ASP A 137 -14.80 13.95 -5.47
C ASP A 137 -15.29 14.03 -4.03
N LYS A 138 -16.45 13.41 -3.78
CA LYS A 138 -17.08 13.31 -2.46
C LYS A 138 -17.13 11.89 -1.92
N ALA A 139 -16.61 10.91 -2.65
CA ALA A 139 -16.62 9.53 -2.18
C ALA A 139 -15.65 9.38 -1.00
N ALA A 140 -15.96 8.46 -0.10
CA ALA A 140 -15.10 8.18 1.05
C ALA A 140 -13.71 7.69 0.58
N ASP A 141 -12.71 7.85 1.45
CA ASP A 141 -11.42 7.23 1.25
C ASP A 141 -11.55 5.70 1.43
N GLN A 142 -10.96 4.94 0.50
CA GLN A 142 -10.86 3.51 0.68
C GLN A 142 -9.62 3.20 1.54
N ARG A 143 -9.88 2.67 2.74
CA ARG A 143 -8.86 2.38 3.76
C ARG A 143 -8.05 1.12 3.43
N PHE A 144 -7.20 1.23 2.42
CA PHE A 144 -6.16 0.25 2.09
C PHE A 144 -4.80 0.94 1.99
N GLY A 145 -3.72 0.18 2.08
CA GLY A 145 -2.35 0.65 1.96
C GLY A 145 -1.54 -0.29 1.11
N ILE A 146 -0.69 0.26 0.23
CA ILE A 146 0.24 -0.51 -0.57
C ILE A 146 1.61 0.14 -0.55
N SER A 147 2.65 -0.67 -0.39
CA SER A 147 4.02 -0.33 -0.77
C SER A 147 4.51 -1.42 -1.72
N GLN A 148 4.75 -1.08 -2.99
CA GLN A 148 5.28 -1.98 -4.01
C GLN A 148 6.53 -1.37 -4.63
N HIS A 149 7.67 -2.03 -4.49
CA HIS A 149 8.95 -1.56 -5.00
C HIS A 149 9.63 -2.66 -5.79
N SER A 150 10.19 -2.29 -6.94
CA SER A 150 11.01 -3.20 -7.73
C SER A 150 12.44 -3.27 -7.19
N LEU A 151 13.07 -4.42 -7.39
CA LEU A 151 14.46 -4.65 -7.05
C LEU A 151 15.35 -3.63 -7.78
N HIS A 152 16.16 -2.87 -7.03
CA HIS A 152 17.07 -1.85 -7.55
C HIS A 152 16.41 -0.79 -8.45
N ASN A 153 15.11 -0.51 -8.26
CA ASN A 153 14.32 0.38 -9.12
C ASN A 153 14.27 -0.09 -10.59
N ASP A 154 14.27 -1.41 -10.82
CA ASP A 154 14.02 -1.98 -12.16
C ASP A 154 12.66 -1.47 -12.68
N PRO A 155 12.55 -1.05 -13.96
CA PRO A 155 11.27 -0.65 -14.52
C PRO A 155 10.20 -1.76 -14.47
N ALA A 156 10.60 -3.03 -14.40
CA ALA A 156 9.70 -4.16 -14.22
C ALA A 156 9.73 -4.68 -12.78
N CYS A 157 8.56 -4.94 -12.21
CA CYS A 157 8.42 -5.56 -10.88
C CYS A 157 7.82 -6.96 -11.03
N GLY A 158 8.50 -7.97 -10.50
CA GLY A 158 8.02 -9.35 -10.45
C GLY A 158 6.79 -9.55 -9.58
N ASP A 159 6.59 -8.68 -8.60
CA ASP A 159 5.38 -8.64 -7.80
C ASP A 159 4.24 -7.89 -8.50
N VAL A 160 3.01 -8.35 -8.29
CA VAL A 160 1.77 -7.65 -8.69
C VAL A 160 0.71 -7.81 -7.59
N TRP A 161 -0.13 -6.80 -7.43
CA TRP A 161 -1.31 -6.87 -6.57
C TRP A 161 -2.56 -6.38 -7.32
N HIS A 162 -3.73 -6.77 -6.83
CA HIS A 162 -5.01 -6.28 -7.35
C HIS A 162 -6.02 -6.19 -6.21
N LEU A 163 -6.86 -5.14 -6.21
CA LEU A 163 -7.99 -5.02 -5.29
C LEU A 163 -9.28 -4.83 -6.06
N ALA A 164 -10.32 -5.57 -5.69
CA ALA A 164 -11.68 -5.36 -6.16
C ALA A 164 -12.60 -5.06 -4.98
N PHE A 165 -13.48 -4.08 -5.17
CA PHE A 165 -14.50 -3.66 -4.21
C PHE A 165 -15.89 -3.79 -4.83
N ASP A 166 -16.83 -4.40 -4.11
CA ASP A 166 -18.27 -4.39 -4.41
C ASP A 166 -19.05 -4.08 -3.14
N GLY A 167 -19.43 -2.81 -2.96
CA GLY A 167 -19.82 -2.30 -1.64
C GLY A 167 -18.69 -2.49 -0.62
N ALA A 168 -18.97 -3.22 0.46
CA ALA A 168 -17.97 -3.61 1.45
C ALA A 168 -17.37 -5.02 1.21
N HIS A 169 -17.77 -5.74 0.16
CA HIS A 169 -17.08 -6.95 -0.26
C HIS A 169 -15.72 -6.56 -0.86
N ILE A 170 -14.67 -7.26 -0.43
CA ILE A 170 -13.29 -7.01 -0.86
C ILE A 170 -12.70 -8.29 -1.41
N SER A 171 -12.07 -8.22 -2.58
CA SER A 171 -11.26 -9.31 -3.11
C SER A 171 -9.85 -8.80 -3.39
N ALA A 172 -8.87 -9.41 -2.75
CA ALA A 172 -7.47 -9.01 -2.79
C ALA A 172 -6.62 -10.11 -3.39
N LEU A 173 -5.67 -9.71 -4.24
CA LEU A 173 -4.69 -10.57 -4.88
C LEU A 173 -3.29 -10.01 -4.64
N VAL A 174 -2.34 -10.89 -4.31
CA VAL A 174 -0.91 -10.63 -4.42
C VAL A 174 -0.26 -11.81 -5.15
N ILE A 175 0.58 -11.51 -6.14
CA ILE A 175 1.37 -12.46 -6.92
C ILE A 175 2.83 -12.04 -6.86
N ASP A 176 3.71 -13.00 -6.66
CA ASP A 176 5.17 -12.89 -6.76
C ASP A 176 5.60 -13.82 -7.90
N GLY A 177 5.94 -13.23 -9.04
CA GLY A 177 6.38 -13.95 -10.23
C GLY A 177 7.78 -14.51 -10.05
N LEU A 178 8.05 -15.75 -10.51
CA LEU A 178 9.33 -16.40 -10.24
C LEU A 178 10.54 -15.63 -10.82
N GLY A 179 11.44 -15.21 -9.92
CA GLY A 179 12.62 -14.41 -10.23
C GLY A 179 12.28 -12.91 -10.20
N HIS A 180 12.98 -12.10 -10.99
CA HIS A 180 12.72 -10.67 -11.08
C HIS A 180 12.71 -10.18 -12.54
N GLY A 181 12.31 -8.94 -12.74
CA GLY A 181 12.29 -8.27 -14.04
C GLY A 181 11.13 -8.69 -14.95
N VAL A 182 11.26 -8.40 -16.24
CA VAL A 182 10.16 -8.43 -17.22
C VAL A 182 9.45 -9.80 -17.33
N ASP A 183 10.17 -10.91 -17.19
CA ASP A 183 9.55 -12.25 -17.28
C ASP A 183 8.73 -12.61 -16.04
N ALA A 184 9.21 -12.19 -14.86
CA ALA A 184 8.49 -12.36 -13.60
C ALA A 184 7.24 -11.47 -13.60
N GLU A 185 7.39 -10.20 -13.99
CA GLU A 185 6.28 -9.27 -14.16
C GLU A 185 5.24 -9.82 -15.14
N ARG A 186 5.66 -10.34 -16.30
CA ARG A 186 4.74 -10.94 -17.29
C ARG A 186 3.93 -12.10 -16.70
N ALA A 187 4.57 -12.97 -15.91
CA ALA A 187 3.88 -14.06 -15.23
C ALA A 187 2.84 -13.52 -14.23
N ALA A 188 3.25 -12.58 -13.39
CA ALA A 188 2.38 -12.00 -12.37
C ALA A 188 1.21 -11.22 -12.99
N ARG A 189 1.45 -10.41 -14.03
CA ARG A 189 0.43 -9.70 -14.79
C ARG A 189 -0.54 -10.66 -15.49
N ALA A 190 -0.09 -11.79 -16.04
CA ALA A 190 -1.01 -12.77 -16.64
C ALA A 190 -2.03 -13.28 -15.61
N GLY A 191 -1.59 -13.55 -14.38
CA GLY A 191 -2.48 -13.92 -13.28
C GLY A 191 -3.42 -12.78 -12.87
N GLU A 192 -2.89 -11.56 -12.72
CA GLU A 192 -3.68 -10.36 -12.38
C GLU A 192 -4.80 -10.11 -13.39
N HIS A 193 -4.52 -10.19 -14.70
CA HIS A 193 -5.52 -9.98 -15.74
C HIS A 193 -6.64 -11.03 -15.68
N SER A 194 -6.29 -12.30 -15.38
CA SER A 194 -7.29 -13.35 -15.19
C SER A 194 -8.17 -13.11 -13.95
N PHE A 195 -7.59 -12.61 -12.86
CA PHE A 195 -8.33 -12.29 -11.64
C PHE A 195 -9.29 -11.11 -11.85
N ALA A 196 -8.82 -10.04 -12.50
CA ALA A 196 -9.59 -8.81 -12.71
C ALA A 196 -10.89 -9.01 -13.50
N GLN A 197 -10.98 -10.07 -14.31
CA GLN A 197 -12.19 -10.41 -15.09
C GLN A 197 -13.35 -10.89 -14.21
N ALA A 198 -13.05 -11.55 -13.09
CA ALA A 198 -14.07 -12.16 -12.23
C ALA A 198 -13.58 -12.22 -10.77
N PRO A 199 -13.30 -11.08 -10.12
CA PRO A 199 -12.54 -11.04 -8.87
C PRO A 199 -13.29 -11.65 -7.67
N PHE A 200 -14.62 -11.82 -7.76
CA PHE A 200 -15.47 -12.33 -6.68
C PHE A 200 -15.97 -13.77 -6.89
N ILE A 201 -15.46 -14.51 -7.89
CA ILE A 201 -15.74 -15.96 -7.98
C ILE A 201 -15.02 -16.71 -6.84
N PRO A 202 -15.47 -17.91 -6.46
CA PRO A 202 -14.87 -18.64 -5.33
C PRO A 202 -13.33 -18.75 -5.47
N PRO A 203 -12.54 -18.53 -4.39
CA PRO A 203 -11.08 -18.39 -4.51
C PRO A 203 -10.38 -19.59 -5.14
N ALA A 204 -10.87 -20.82 -4.92
CA ALA A 204 -10.36 -22.01 -5.58
C ALA A 204 -10.52 -21.96 -7.11
N GLN A 205 -11.67 -21.47 -7.60
CA GLN A 205 -11.91 -21.33 -9.04
C GLN A 205 -11.07 -20.19 -9.63
N ALA A 206 -10.96 -19.07 -8.90
CA ALA A 206 -10.06 -17.97 -9.29
C ALA A 206 -8.60 -18.46 -9.42
N LEU A 207 -8.11 -19.25 -8.46
CA LEU A 207 -6.78 -19.83 -8.50
C LEU A 207 -6.58 -20.77 -9.71
N GLU A 208 -7.59 -21.56 -10.08
CA GLU A 208 -7.51 -22.40 -11.29
C GLU A 208 -7.45 -21.57 -12.58
N HIS A 209 -8.21 -20.47 -12.68
CA HIS A 209 -8.15 -19.56 -13.82
C HIS A 209 -6.78 -18.89 -13.92
N ILE A 210 -6.27 -18.37 -12.80
CA ILE A 210 -4.93 -17.79 -12.70
C ILE A 210 -3.86 -18.82 -13.09
N HIS A 211 -3.97 -20.07 -12.61
CA HIS A 211 -3.03 -21.13 -12.98
C HIS A 211 -2.97 -21.37 -14.49
N ARG A 212 -4.11 -21.46 -15.16
CA ARG A 212 -4.17 -21.62 -16.62
C ARG A 212 -3.55 -20.40 -17.33
N ALA A 213 -3.87 -19.19 -16.87
CA ALA A 213 -3.32 -17.96 -17.42
C ALA A 213 -1.78 -17.86 -17.28
N MET A 214 -1.23 -18.39 -16.19
CA MET A 214 0.21 -18.36 -15.91
C MET A 214 0.98 -19.55 -16.50
N THR A 215 0.33 -20.58 -17.08
CA THR A 215 0.97 -21.85 -17.49
C THR A 215 2.09 -21.67 -18.53
N ALA A 216 1.95 -20.71 -19.45
CA ALA A 216 2.95 -20.42 -20.48
C ALA A 216 3.96 -19.33 -20.06
N THR A 217 4.11 -19.09 -18.76
CA THR A 217 4.99 -18.06 -18.19
C THR A 217 5.96 -18.69 -17.18
N ARG A 218 6.73 -17.87 -16.45
CA ARG A 218 7.54 -18.37 -15.33
C ARG A 218 6.71 -18.94 -14.18
N GLY A 219 5.43 -18.58 -14.09
CA GLY A 219 4.62 -18.89 -12.92
C GLY A 219 5.01 -18.01 -11.71
N GLY A 220 4.44 -18.32 -10.55
CA GLY A 220 4.66 -17.52 -9.34
C GLY A 220 3.95 -18.06 -8.11
N ALA A 221 4.24 -17.45 -6.97
CA ALA A 221 3.43 -17.58 -5.77
C ALA A 221 2.24 -16.65 -5.85
N VAL A 222 1.07 -17.10 -5.37
CA VAL A 222 -0.20 -16.38 -5.49
C VAL A 222 -0.96 -16.51 -4.19
N ALA A 223 -1.54 -15.42 -3.69
CA ALA A 223 -2.53 -15.47 -2.63
C ALA A 223 -3.76 -14.63 -2.99
N ILE A 224 -4.94 -15.17 -2.67
CA ILE A 224 -6.24 -14.54 -2.85
C ILE A 224 -6.95 -14.50 -1.50
N ALA A 225 -7.48 -13.34 -1.14
CA ALA A 225 -8.27 -13.14 0.06
C ALA A 225 -9.59 -12.45 -0.30
N GLN A 226 -10.72 -13.08 0.00
CA GLN A 226 -12.06 -12.55 -0.24
C GLN A 226 -12.79 -12.35 1.08
N PHE A 227 -13.11 -11.10 1.38
CA PHE A 227 -13.85 -10.69 2.56
C PHE A 227 -15.32 -10.44 2.22
N ALA A 228 -16.20 -11.15 2.90
CA ALA A 228 -17.64 -10.96 2.85
C ALA A 228 -18.12 -10.31 4.16
N PRO A 229 -18.55 -9.03 4.15
CA PRO A 229 -18.96 -8.33 5.36
C PRO A 229 -20.25 -8.91 5.97
N ASP A 230 -21.12 -9.52 5.16
CA ASP A 230 -22.45 -9.99 5.56
C ASP A 230 -22.41 -11.06 6.66
N ASN A 231 -21.41 -11.94 6.62
CA ASN A 231 -21.15 -12.95 7.65
C ASN A 231 -19.84 -12.68 8.41
N GLY A 232 -19.16 -11.56 8.11
CA GLY A 232 -17.86 -11.20 8.67
C GLY A 232 -16.81 -12.30 8.46
N ALA A 233 -16.80 -12.95 7.30
CA ALA A 233 -15.88 -14.04 6.98
C ALA A 233 -14.84 -13.63 5.92
N LEU A 234 -13.62 -14.13 6.08
CA LEU A 234 -12.58 -14.10 5.06
C LEU A 234 -12.35 -15.51 4.52
N THR A 235 -12.43 -15.69 3.21
CA THR A 235 -11.94 -16.90 2.54
C THR A 235 -10.57 -16.62 1.94
N PHE A 236 -9.58 -17.46 2.25
CA PHE A 236 -8.21 -17.30 1.78
C PHE A 236 -7.71 -18.56 1.09
N VAL A 237 -6.99 -18.39 -0.02
CA VAL A 237 -6.19 -19.46 -0.63
C VAL A 237 -4.86 -18.90 -1.06
N GLY A 238 -3.78 -19.61 -0.74
CA GLY A 238 -2.43 -19.24 -1.12
C GLY A 238 -1.63 -20.44 -1.62
N ILE A 239 -0.80 -20.21 -2.64
CA ILE A 239 0.21 -21.13 -3.16
C ILE A 239 1.56 -20.44 -3.12
N GLY A 240 2.56 -21.10 -2.53
CA GLY A 240 3.93 -20.58 -2.43
C GLY A 240 4.15 -19.78 -1.15
N ASN A 241 4.91 -18.70 -1.27
CA ASN A 241 5.56 -17.95 -0.18
C ASN A 241 4.93 -16.56 0.09
N ILE A 242 3.81 -16.20 -0.52
CA ILE A 242 3.08 -14.98 -0.14
C ILE A 242 2.63 -15.11 1.33
N GLY A 243 3.13 -14.19 2.16
CA GLY A 243 2.76 -14.09 3.56
C GLY A 243 1.40 -13.41 3.68
N ALA A 244 0.55 -13.93 4.57
CA ALA A 244 -0.72 -13.29 4.89
C ALA A 244 -1.06 -13.47 6.37
N SER A 245 -1.62 -12.44 6.99
CA SER A 245 -2.03 -12.46 8.39
C SER A 245 -3.24 -11.57 8.66
N LEU A 246 -4.06 -12.00 9.60
CA LEU A 246 -5.12 -11.22 10.22
C LEU A 246 -4.61 -10.67 11.55
N VAL A 247 -4.67 -9.35 11.72
CA VAL A 247 -4.07 -8.65 12.86
C VAL A 247 -5.12 -7.86 13.62
N THR A 248 -5.06 -7.98 14.94
CA THR A 248 -5.80 -7.20 15.93
C THR A 248 -4.81 -6.60 16.93
N VAL A 249 -5.30 -5.80 17.87
CA VAL A 249 -4.46 -5.14 18.88
C VAL A 249 -3.64 -6.16 19.66
N ASP A 250 -4.26 -7.28 20.03
CA ASP A 250 -3.66 -8.25 20.95
C ASP A 250 -3.02 -9.46 20.25
N LYS A 251 -3.53 -9.82 19.07
CA LYS A 251 -3.14 -11.06 18.37
C LYS A 251 -2.91 -10.86 16.88
N SER A 252 -2.00 -11.65 16.34
CA SER A 252 -1.80 -11.87 14.90
C SER A 252 -2.03 -13.35 14.60
N ARG A 253 -2.79 -13.63 13.53
CA ARG A 253 -3.09 -14.97 13.03
C ARG A 253 -2.61 -15.09 11.59
N GLY A 254 -1.59 -15.90 11.34
CA GLY A 254 -1.14 -16.21 9.98
C GLY A 254 -2.19 -17.00 9.20
N LEU A 255 -2.29 -16.74 7.90
CA LEU A 255 -3.15 -17.48 6.97
C LEU A 255 -2.29 -18.48 6.19
N ALA A 256 -2.71 -19.75 6.20
CA ALA A 256 -1.90 -20.83 5.66
C ALA A 256 -1.94 -20.87 4.12
N SER A 257 -0.75 -20.96 3.51
CA SER A 257 -0.55 -21.21 2.08
C SER A 257 -0.05 -22.64 1.87
N HIS A 258 -0.37 -23.23 0.71
CA HIS A 258 0.11 -24.54 0.30
C HIS A 258 1.41 -24.42 -0.52
N PRO A 259 2.33 -25.39 -0.46
CA PRO A 259 3.54 -25.36 -1.28
C PRO A 259 3.20 -25.59 -2.77
N GLY A 260 3.91 -24.88 -3.65
CA GLY A 260 3.83 -25.05 -5.09
C GLY A 260 4.05 -23.75 -5.86
N ILE A 261 3.88 -23.84 -7.18
CA ILE A 261 4.03 -22.72 -8.12
C ILE A 261 2.79 -22.68 -9.01
N VAL A 262 2.09 -21.54 -9.02
CA VAL A 262 0.97 -21.29 -9.93
C VAL A 262 1.53 -21.03 -11.34
N GLY A 263 0.86 -21.53 -12.38
CA GLY A 263 1.45 -21.72 -13.71
C GLY A 263 2.46 -22.88 -13.83
N GLY A 264 2.95 -23.42 -12.72
CA GLY A 264 3.85 -24.57 -12.67
C GLY A 264 3.16 -25.81 -12.08
N GLN A 265 3.68 -26.33 -10.97
CA GLN A 265 3.12 -27.48 -10.28
C GLN A 265 2.71 -27.11 -8.84
N TYR A 266 1.48 -27.45 -8.47
CA TYR A 266 1.01 -27.43 -7.09
C TYR A 266 -0.07 -28.52 -6.90
N ARG A 267 -0.25 -28.98 -5.66
CA ARG A 267 -1.34 -29.91 -5.32
C ARG A 267 -2.64 -29.13 -5.15
N ARG A 268 -3.80 -29.77 -5.36
CA ARG A 268 -5.11 -29.12 -5.15
C ARG A 268 -5.14 -28.36 -3.81
N ALA A 269 -5.25 -27.04 -3.88
CA ALA A 269 -5.32 -26.19 -2.70
C ALA A 269 -6.75 -26.03 -2.24
N GLN A 270 -6.97 -26.30 -0.96
CA GLN A 270 -8.24 -26.04 -0.31
C GLN A 270 -8.21 -24.63 0.28
N PRO A 271 -9.21 -23.78 -0.02
CA PRO A 271 -9.38 -22.51 0.66
C PRO A 271 -9.67 -22.71 2.15
N PHE A 272 -9.17 -21.79 2.97
CA PHE A 272 -9.44 -21.71 4.39
C PHE A 272 -10.43 -20.57 4.67
N GLU A 273 -11.41 -20.84 5.53
CA GLU A 273 -12.38 -19.84 5.97
C GLU A 273 -12.05 -19.37 7.38
N TYR A 274 -12.13 -18.06 7.59
CA TYR A 274 -11.86 -17.39 8.84
C TYR A 274 -13.09 -16.56 9.21
N ALA A 275 -13.81 -16.96 10.25
CA ALA A 275 -14.97 -16.25 10.75
C ALA A 275 -14.58 -15.07 11.66
N GLU A 276 -15.50 -14.13 11.85
CA GLU A 276 -15.42 -13.00 12.79
C GLU A 276 -14.20 -12.09 12.57
N VAL A 277 -13.95 -11.74 11.30
CA VAL A 277 -12.78 -10.92 10.90
C VAL A 277 -13.08 -9.42 10.80
N ASN A 278 -14.32 -9.02 11.09
CA ASN A 278 -14.72 -7.61 11.11
C ASN A 278 -13.87 -6.82 12.12
N GLY A 279 -13.39 -5.65 11.72
CA GLY A 279 -12.52 -4.78 12.51
C GLY A 279 -11.04 -5.24 12.56
N GLN A 280 -10.67 -6.32 11.88
CA GLN A 280 -9.28 -6.77 11.80
C GLN A 280 -8.55 -6.14 10.60
N LEU A 281 -7.22 -6.12 10.66
CA LEU A 281 -6.38 -5.78 9.51
C LEU A 281 -5.99 -7.06 8.76
N LEU A 282 -6.19 -7.09 7.45
CA LEU A 282 -5.54 -8.07 6.58
C LEU A 282 -4.22 -7.49 6.10
N ILE A 283 -3.11 -8.20 6.35
CA ILE A 283 -1.78 -7.85 5.86
C ILE A 283 -1.30 -8.99 4.96
N MET A 284 -1.02 -8.68 3.70
CA MET A 284 -0.44 -9.60 2.71
C MET A 284 0.89 -9.03 2.22
N HIS A 285 1.90 -9.87 2.01
CA HIS A 285 3.18 -9.41 1.48
C HIS A 285 3.92 -10.49 0.68
N SER A 286 4.70 -10.09 -0.31
CA SER A 286 5.67 -10.97 -0.98
C SER A 286 6.85 -11.29 -0.06
N ASP A 287 7.73 -12.19 -0.48
CA ASP A 287 8.85 -12.61 0.35
C ASP A 287 10.05 -11.64 0.34
N GLY A 288 9.99 -10.57 -0.47
CA GLY A 288 10.88 -9.42 -0.36
C GLY A 288 10.79 -8.71 1.00
N LEU A 289 9.69 -8.91 1.73
CA LEU A 289 9.54 -8.52 3.12
C LEU A 289 9.98 -9.65 4.07
N GLN A 290 10.68 -9.31 5.15
CA GLN A 290 10.88 -10.25 6.25
C GLN A 290 9.52 -10.61 6.88
N SER A 291 9.33 -11.87 7.27
CA SER A 291 8.07 -12.36 7.83
C SER A 291 8.00 -12.30 9.36
N ARG A 292 9.12 -12.01 10.03
CA ARG A 292 9.23 -12.00 11.50
C ARG A 292 9.13 -10.58 12.05
N TRP A 293 7.98 -9.95 11.85
CA TRP A 293 7.61 -8.69 12.49
C TRP A 293 6.45 -8.91 13.45
N LYS A 294 6.28 -7.99 14.41
CA LYS A 294 5.15 -7.95 15.32
C LYS A 294 4.65 -6.52 15.38
N LEU A 295 3.39 -6.30 14.99
CA LEU A 295 2.80 -4.96 15.03
C LEU A 295 2.71 -4.40 16.46
N GLN A 296 2.71 -5.29 17.46
CA GLN A 296 2.75 -4.92 18.88
C GLN A 296 4.05 -4.22 19.29
N ASP A 297 5.14 -4.40 18.53
CA ASP A 297 6.41 -3.70 18.75
C ASP A 297 6.35 -2.22 18.29
N TYR A 298 5.20 -1.79 17.79
CA TYR A 298 4.90 -0.45 17.28
C TYR A 298 3.65 0.12 17.99
N PRO A 299 3.80 0.72 19.18
CA PRO A 299 2.68 1.20 19.97
C PRO A 299 1.77 2.16 19.19
N GLY A 300 0.49 1.84 19.09
CA GLY A 300 -0.52 2.66 18.43
C GLY A 300 -0.50 2.62 16.90
N LEU A 301 0.44 1.91 16.25
CA LEU A 301 0.49 1.79 14.79
C LEU A 301 -0.75 1.10 14.22
N ILE A 302 -1.34 0.15 14.96
CA ILE A 302 -2.54 -0.57 14.51
C ILE A 302 -3.75 0.33 14.28
N TYR A 303 -3.83 1.48 14.95
CA TYR A 303 -4.93 2.43 14.79
C TYR A 303 -4.71 3.41 13.63
N ARG A 304 -3.56 3.32 12.96
CA ARG A 304 -3.19 4.18 11.85
C ARG A 304 -3.81 3.71 10.54
N HIS A 305 -3.83 4.63 9.59
CA HIS A 305 -4.27 4.35 8.24
C HIS A 305 -3.45 3.19 7.64
N PRO A 306 -4.09 2.21 6.97
CA PRO A 306 -3.40 1.07 6.36
C PRO A 306 -2.19 1.43 5.49
N ALA A 307 -2.20 2.56 4.79
CA ALA A 307 -1.05 3.06 4.02
C ALA A 307 0.17 3.40 4.90
N VAL A 308 -0.04 3.96 6.10
CA VAL A 308 1.03 4.20 7.06
C VAL A 308 1.61 2.87 7.56
N ILE A 309 0.75 1.90 7.84
CA ILE A 309 1.17 0.55 8.28
C ILE A 309 2.00 -0.14 7.21
N ALA A 310 1.54 -0.14 5.95
CA ALA A 310 2.27 -0.72 4.83
C ALA A 310 3.65 -0.08 4.63
N ALA A 311 3.71 1.25 4.71
CA ALA A 311 4.97 2.01 4.60
C ALA A 311 5.94 1.73 5.76
N ILE A 312 5.46 1.63 7.01
CA ILE A 312 6.31 1.27 8.16
C ILE A 312 6.85 -0.15 8.01
N LEU A 313 6.00 -1.11 7.64
CA LEU A 313 6.43 -2.49 7.44
C LEU A 313 7.48 -2.57 6.33
N HIS A 314 7.25 -1.91 5.20
CA HIS A 314 8.24 -1.84 4.13
C HIS A 314 9.55 -1.20 4.61
N ARG A 315 9.50 -0.03 5.24
CA ARG A 315 10.68 0.69 5.75
C ARG A 315 11.52 -0.20 6.67
N ASP A 316 10.90 -0.90 7.61
CA ASP A 316 11.65 -1.58 8.67
C ASP A 316 12.02 -3.03 8.33
N PHE A 317 11.29 -3.67 7.42
CA PHE A 317 11.41 -5.10 7.17
C PHE A 317 11.67 -5.47 5.70
N CYS A 318 11.86 -4.51 4.79
CA CYS A 318 12.30 -4.78 3.43
C CYS A 318 13.71 -5.43 3.44
N ARG A 319 13.89 -6.51 2.67
CA ARG A 319 15.17 -7.23 2.59
C ARG A 319 16.19 -6.54 1.66
N GLY A 320 15.73 -5.71 0.73
CA GLY A 320 16.59 -4.98 -0.22
C GLY A 320 17.32 -5.86 -1.25
N ARG A 321 16.85 -7.08 -1.48
CA ARG A 321 17.47 -8.06 -2.40
C ARG A 321 16.46 -8.76 -3.32
N ASP A 322 15.21 -8.33 -3.28
CA ASP A 322 14.12 -8.81 -4.12
C ASP A 322 13.10 -7.70 -4.37
N ASP A 323 12.17 -7.95 -5.29
CA ASP A 323 10.92 -7.18 -5.39
C ASP A 323 10.15 -7.28 -4.07
N VAL A 324 9.44 -6.22 -3.68
CA VAL A 324 8.70 -6.22 -2.42
C VAL A 324 7.34 -5.56 -2.57
N THR A 325 6.31 -6.25 -2.09
CA THR A 325 4.93 -5.75 -2.01
C THR A 325 4.39 -5.97 -0.61
N VAL A 326 3.82 -4.94 -0.03
CA VAL A 326 3.08 -4.97 1.23
C VAL A 326 1.70 -4.38 1.00
N LEU A 327 0.66 -5.18 1.21
CA LEU A 327 -0.74 -4.80 1.11
C LEU A 327 -1.39 -4.88 2.50
N VAL A 328 -2.02 -3.80 2.93
CA VAL A 328 -2.76 -3.71 4.20
C VAL A 328 -4.19 -3.26 3.91
N ILE A 329 -5.18 -3.93 4.48
CA ILE A 329 -6.61 -3.60 4.31
C ILE A 329 -7.28 -3.60 5.67
N ALA A 330 -8.07 -2.56 5.96
CA ALA A 330 -9.01 -2.60 7.08
C ALA A 330 -10.27 -3.37 6.67
N LEU A 331 -10.56 -4.48 7.36
CA LEU A 331 -11.73 -5.30 7.12
C LEU A 331 -12.91 -4.76 7.91
N GLU A 332 -13.55 -3.72 7.39
CA GLU A 332 -14.70 -3.07 8.04
C GLU A 332 -16.00 -3.54 7.39
N ALA A 333 -17.01 -3.83 8.22
CA ALA A 333 -18.37 -3.97 7.71
C ALA A 333 -18.84 -2.60 7.17
N ALA A 334 -19.57 -2.57 6.06
CA ALA A 334 -20.29 -1.36 5.68
C ALA A 334 -21.20 -0.99 6.86
N HIS A 335 -21.02 0.21 7.41
CA HIS A 335 -22.03 0.77 8.29
C HIS A 335 -23.28 0.99 7.44
N ALA A 336 -24.33 0.21 7.72
CA ALA A 336 -25.66 0.37 7.13
C ALA A 336 -26.30 1.70 7.53
#